data_AF-A0AAW4WVL6-F1
#
_entry.id   AF-A0AAW4WVL6-F1
#
_cell.length_a   1.000
_cell.length_b   1.000
_cell.length_c   1.000
_cell.angle_alpha   90.00
_cell.angle_beta   90.00
_cell.angle_gamma   90.00
#
_symmetry.space_group_name_H-M   'P 1'
#
loop_
_entity.id
_entity.type
_entity.pdbx_description
1 polymer ?
#
loop_
_entity_poly.entity_id
_entity_poly.type
_entity_poly.pdbx_seq_one_letter_code
_entity_poly.pdbx_strand_id
1 'polypeptide(L)' 'IRGNKDQETAKRLEILNHSNDGFYIASEDLKLRGSGDLLGTRQSGDMEFQMADIFRDADILQKASEAASELLA' A
#
# COMPACT_ATOMS: atom_id res chain seq x y z
N ILE A 1 5.39 18.20 -20.96
CA ILE A 1 4.82 17.43 -19.84
C ILE A 1 4.98 15.94 -20.16
N ARG A 2 6.18 15.38 -19.97
CA ARG A 2 6.46 13.94 -20.01
C ARG A 2 7.01 13.64 -18.62
N GLY A 3 6.14 13.31 -17.68
CA GLY A 3 6.47 13.31 -16.26
C GLY A 3 5.83 12.12 -15.55
N ASN A 4 6.65 11.37 -14.80
CA ASN A 4 6.37 10.25 -13.87
C ASN A 4 5.44 9.11 -14.32
N LYS A 5 4.26 9.39 -14.90
CA LYS A 5 3.31 8.39 -15.38
C LYS A 5 3.89 7.42 -16.41
N ASP A 6 4.77 7.91 -17.28
CA ASP A 6 5.43 7.06 -18.28
C ASP A 6 6.39 6.05 -17.63
N GLN A 7 7.08 6.45 -16.55
CA GLN A 7 8.01 5.58 -15.83
C GLN A 7 7.28 4.53 -14.98
N GLU A 8 6.19 4.92 -14.33
CA GLU A 8 5.35 3.99 -13.57
C GLU A 8 4.70 2.94 -14.49
N THR A 9 4.20 3.38 -15.65
CA THR A 9 3.62 2.48 -16.67
C THR A 9 4.67 1.50 -17.21
N ALA A 10 5.89 1.96 -17.46
CA ALA A 10 6.99 1.10 -17.91
C ALA A 10 7.34 0.03 -16.86
N LYS A 11 7.39 0.40 -15.58
CA LYS A 11 7.72 -0.51 -14.48
C LYS A 11 6.67 -1.61 -14.28
N ARG A 12 5.40 -1.28 -14.51
CA ARG A 12 4.29 -2.25 -14.47
C ARG A 12 4.36 -3.26 -15.62
N LEU A 13 4.70 -2.79 -16.83
CA LEU A 13 4.94 -3.69 -17.97
C LEU A 13 6.14 -4.61 -17.74
N GLU A 14 7.16 -4.12 -17.05
CA GLU A 14 8.35 -4.92 -16.71
C GLU A 14 8.03 -6.05 -15.74
N ILE A 15 7.26 -5.80 -14.67
CA ILE A 15 6.83 -6.84 -13.70
C ILE A 15 6.03 -7.94 -14.37
N LEU A 16 5.11 -7.58 -15.27
CA LEU A 16 4.34 -8.54 -16.05
C LEU A 16 5.20 -9.41 -16.97
N ASN A 17 6.37 -8.91 -17.38
CA ASN A 17 7.29 -9.65 -18.25
C ASN A 17 8.27 -10.54 -17.46
N HIS A 18 8.48 -10.26 -16.17
CA HIS A 18 9.46 -10.97 -15.33
C HIS A 18 8.94 -12.28 -14.71
N SER A 19 7.61 -12.49 -14.65
CA SER A 19 7.04 -13.67 -14.01
C SER A 19 5.70 -14.05 -14.61
N ASN A 20 5.39 -15.35 -14.60
CA ASN A 20 4.07 -15.90 -14.90
C ASN A 20 3.32 -16.35 -13.64
N ASP A 21 3.90 -16.14 -12.45
CA ASP A 21 3.25 -16.42 -11.17
C ASP A 21 2.34 -15.25 -10.78
N GLY A 22 1.03 -15.52 -10.75
CA GLY A 22 0.01 -14.52 -10.43
C GLY A 22 0.12 -13.94 -9.02
N PHE A 23 0.62 -14.69 -8.04
CA PHE A 23 0.81 -14.17 -6.68
C PHE A 23 1.96 -13.16 -6.62
N TYR A 24 3.05 -13.44 -7.32
CA TYR A 24 4.18 -12.52 -7.42
C TYR A 24 3.75 -11.21 -8.07
N ILE A 25 3.07 -11.27 -9.22
CA ILE A 25 2.60 -10.08 -9.94
C ILE A 25 1.66 -9.24 -9.07
N ALA A 26 0.71 -9.88 -8.38
CA ALA A 26 -0.22 -9.18 -7.50
C ALA A 26 0.51 -8.48 -6.34
N SER A 27 1.54 -9.12 -5.78
CA SER A 27 2.34 -8.52 -4.69
C SER A 27 3.14 -7.30 -5.15
N GLU A 28 3.69 -7.32 -6.36
CA GLU A 28 4.46 -6.21 -6.92
C GLU A 28 3.55 -5.06 -7.39
N ASP A 29 2.37 -5.35 -7.95
CA ASP A 29 1.37 -4.32 -8.27
C ASP A 29 0.84 -3.63 -7.00
N LEU A 30 0.63 -4.39 -5.91
CA LEU A 30 0.25 -3.85 -4.60
C LEU A 30 1.36 -2.96 -4.01
N LYS A 31 2.63 -3.32 -4.14
CA LYS A 31 3.76 -2.47 -3.70
C LYS A 31 3.87 -1.19 -4.51
N LEU A 32 3.69 -1.27 -5.84
CA LEU A 32 3.77 -0.11 -6.72
C LEU A 32 2.60 0.85 -6.55
N ARG A 33 1.39 0.33 -6.35
CA ARG A 33 0.16 1.13 -6.22
C ARG A 33 -0.20 1.49 -4.78
N GLY A 34 0.41 0.80 -3.81
CA GLY A 34 -0.02 0.81 -2.42
C GLY A 34 -1.30 0.01 -2.21
N SER A 35 -1.67 -0.21 -0.95
CA SER A 35 -2.88 -0.94 -0.56
C SER A 35 -4.20 -0.23 -0.88
N GLY A 36 -4.16 0.94 -1.52
CA GLY A 36 -5.31 1.82 -1.67
C GLY A 36 -5.94 2.19 -0.32
N ASP A 37 -7.22 2.54 -0.33
CA ASP A 37 -8.03 2.63 0.89
C ASP A 37 -8.60 1.25 1.24
N LEU A 38 -8.00 0.59 2.24
CA LEU A 38 -8.39 -0.74 2.74
C LEU A 38 -9.86 -0.82 3.17
N LEU A 39 -10.49 0.30 3.50
CA LEU A 39 -11.89 0.36 3.94
C LEU A 39 -12.84 0.77 2.81
N GLY A 40 -12.33 1.03 1.59
CA GLY A 40 -13.13 1.39 0.42
C GLY A 40 -13.84 2.76 0.52
N THR A 41 -13.47 3.59 1.49
CA THR A 41 -14.12 4.89 1.75
C THR A 41 -13.58 6.04 0.92
N ARG A 42 -12.44 5.87 0.22
CA ARG A 42 -11.72 6.96 -0.46
C ARG A 42 -11.38 6.61 -1.89
N GLN A 43 -11.63 7.58 -2.76
CA GLN A 43 -11.26 7.55 -4.17
C GLN A 43 -9.84 8.14 -4.34
N SER A 44 -9.15 7.76 -5.40
CA SER A 44 -7.90 8.39 -5.81
C SER A 44 -8.10 9.91 -6.04
N GLY A 45 -7.58 10.74 -5.13
CA GLY A 45 -7.63 12.21 -5.23
C GLY A 45 -7.95 12.95 -3.92
N ASP A 46 -8.47 12.25 -2.90
CA ASP A 46 -8.71 12.86 -1.59
C ASP A 46 -7.40 13.17 -0.85
N MET A 47 -7.39 14.27 -0.09
CA MET A 47 -6.21 14.72 0.67
C MET A 47 -5.60 13.57 1.47
N GLU A 48 -4.31 13.32 1.20
CA GLU A 48 -3.49 12.35 1.88
C GLU A 48 -3.25 12.85 3.31
N PHE A 49 -4.16 12.54 4.23
CA PHE A 49 -3.74 12.41 5.62
C PHE A 49 -2.65 11.33 5.59
N GLN A 50 -1.46 11.62 6.10
CA GLN A 50 -0.43 10.60 6.34
C GLN A 50 -0.99 9.59 7.36
N MET A 51 -1.83 8.69 6.90
CA MET A 51 -2.14 7.49 7.63
C MET A 51 -0.85 6.70 7.71
N ALA A 52 -0.60 6.19 8.91
CA ALA A 52 0.55 5.35 9.21
C ALA A 52 0.72 4.29 8.11
N ASP A 53 1.94 4.15 7.59
CA ASP A 53 2.29 3.10 6.65
C ASP A 53 2.23 1.79 7.42
N ILE A 54 1.28 0.92 7.11
CA ILE A 54 1.03 -0.30 7.88
C ILE A 54 2.26 -1.21 7.93
N PHE A 55 3.12 -1.19 6.91
CA PHE A 55 4.34 -2.01 6.91
C PHE A 55 5.44 -1.37 7.75
N ARG A 56 5.59 -0.05 7.69
CA ARG A 56 6.60 0.67 8.49
C ARG A 56 6.19 0.79 9.97
N ASP A 57 4.91 0.97 10.21
CA ASP A 57 4.34 1.40 11.48
C ASP A 57 3.60 0.25 12.20
N ALA A 58 3.72 -0.99 11.70
CA ALA A 58 3.15 -2.21 12.27
C ALA A 58 3.45 -2.35 13.78
N ASP A 59 4.70 -2.13 14.17
CA ASP A 59 5.13 -2.25 15.57
C ASP A 59 4.44 -1.24 16.49
N ILE A 60 4.17 -0.03 15.99
CA ILE A 60 3.44 1.01 16.74
C ILE A 60 1.96 0.64 16.85
N LEU A 61 1.37 0.15 15.77
CA LEU A 61 -0.02 -0.29 15.75
C LEU A 61 -0.27 -1.47 16.70
N GLN A 62 0.66 -2.42 16.75
CA GLN A 62 0.62 -3.55 17.69
C GLN A 62 0.64 -3.08 19.15
N LYS A 63 1.59 -2.19 19.49
CA LYS A 63 1.68 -1.62 20.85
C LYS A 63 0.44 -0.81 21.25
N ALA A 64 -0.12 -0.05 20.32
CA ALA A 64 -1.35 0.70 20.55
C ALA A 64 -2.54 -0.23 20.84
N SER A 65 -2.64 -1.36 20.12
CA SER A 65 -3.68 -2.37 20.35
C SER A 65 -3.55 -3.05 21.70
N GLU A 66 -2.33 -3.36 22.14
CA GLU A 66 -2.05 -3.94 23.46
C GLU A 66 -2.42 -2.97 24.58
N ALA A 67 -1.97 -1.71 24.49
CA ALA A 67 -2.29 -0.68 25.48
C ALA A 67 -3.81 -0.40 25.58
N ALA A 68 -4.52 -0.40 24.45
CA ALA A 68 -5.97 -0.25 24.45
C ALA A 68 -6.67 -1.43 25.13
N SER A 69 -6.14 -2.64 24.96
CA SER A 69 -6.67 -3.87 25.58
C SER A 69 -6.43 -3.86 27.10
N GLU A 70 -5.29 -3.38 27.57
CA GLU A 70 -5.00 -3.18 29.00
C GLU A 70 -5.92 -2.14 29.64
N LEU A 71 -6.25 -1.06 28.92
CA LEU A 71 -7.16 0.00 29.40
C LEU A 71 -8.62 -0.46 29.51
N LEU A 72 -9.01 -1.49 28.76
CA LEU A 72 -10.36 -2.04 28.73
C LEU A 72 -10.55 -3.25 29.66
N ALA A 73 -9.49 -3.72 30.32
CA ALA A 73 -9.50 -4.81 31.30
C ALA A 73 -9.79 -4.29 32.73
#